data_AF-A0A9P4XJ13-F1
#
_entry.id   AF-A0A9P4XJ13-F1
#
_cell.length_a   1.000
_cell.length_b   1.000
_cell.length_c   1.000
_cell.angle_alpha   90.00
_cell.angle_beta   90.00
_cell.angle_gamma   90.00
#
_symmetry.space_group_name_H-M   'P 1'
#
loop_
_entity.id
_entity.type
_entity.pdbx_description
1 polymer ?
#
loop_
_entity_poly.entity_id
_entity_poly.type
_entity_poly.pdbx_seq_one_letter_code
_entity_poly.pdbx_strand_id
1 'polypeptide(L)'
;MEAPTEKSNPPPQYPGPVRILVQTVTSLVPGNDYGQRIDFIRNVVCQHHWNRDFDWNKDRWNSYGDNFGYENRNCYFLIDHGESTEDPPILWY
;
A
#
# COMPACT_ATOMS: atom_id res chain seq x y z
N MET A 1 25.71 -24.33 -13.79
CA MET A 1 25.41 -22.93 -14.14
C MET A 1 24.36 -22.46 -13.16
N GLU A 2 24.77 -21.81 -12.08
CA GLU A 2 23.84 -21.24 -11.09
C GLU A 2 23.37 -19.88 -11.60
N ALA A 3 22.06 -19.66 -11.60
CA ALA A 3 21.46 -18.37 -11.93
C ALA A 3 21.78 -17.36 -10.81
N PRO A 4 22.06 -16.08 -11.13
CA PRO A 4 22.27 -15.09 -10.09
C PRO A 4 20.95 -14.86 -9.33
N THR A 5 20.93 -15.18 -8.04
CA THR A 5 19.88 -14.73 -7.14
C THR A 5 19.96 -13.22 -7.01
N GLU A 6 19.04 -12.52 -7.68
CA GLU A 6 18.79 -11.10 -7.48
C GLU A 6 18.40 -10.89 -6.01
N LYS A 7 19.32 -10.35 -5.21
CA LYS A 7 19.02 -9.94 -3.85
C LYS A 7 18.06 -8.77 -3.95
N SER A 8 16.77 -9.02 -3.75
CA SER A 8 15.79 -7.96 -3.56
C SER A 8 16.28 -7.07 -2.41
N ASN A 9 16.66 -5.84 -2.71
CA ASN A 9 16.95 -4.86 -1.67
C ASN A 9 15.73 -4.81 -0.73
N PRO A 10 15.91 -4.91 0.60
CA PRO A 10 14.79 -4.72 1.48
C PRO A 10 14.24 -3.31 1.21
N PRO A 11 12.92 -3.17 1.07
CA PRO A 11 12.31 -1.87 0.90
C PRO A 11 12.77 -0.94 2.04
N PRO A 12 12.99 0.35 1.74
CA PRO A 12 13.42 1.31 2.74
C PRO A 12 12.47 1.27 3.94
N GLN A 13 12.98 0.79 5.08
CA GLN A 13 12.28 0.88 6.35
C GLN A 13 12.34 2.34 6.79
N TYR A 14 11.19 3.01 6.78
CA TYR A 14 11.08 4.36 7.32
C TYR A 14 10.91 4.28 8.83
N PRO A 15 11.89 4.77 9.62
CA PRO A 15 11.82 4.69 11.08
C PRO A 15 10.84 5.69 11.70
N GLY A 16 10.29 6.61 10.89
CA GLY A 16 9.38 7.67 11.33
C GLY A 16 8.07 7.69 10.53
N PRO A 17 7.19 8.66 10.82
CA PRO A 17 5.91 8.80 10.14
C PRO A 17 6.08 8.98 8.63
N VAL A 18 5.25 8.31 7.85
CA VAL A 18 5.32 8.31 6.38
C VAL A 18 3.93 8.13 5.79
N ARG A 19 3.69 8.77 4.64
CA ARG A 19 2.50 8.60 3.82
C ARG A 19 2.86 7.83 2.57
N ILE A 20 2.15 6.75 2.31
CA ILE A 20 2.29 5.96 1.08
C ILE A 20 1.09 6.26 0.20
N LEU A 21 1.36 6.68 -1.03
CA LEU A 21 0.36 6.86 -2.07
C LEU A 21 0.59 5.80 -3.15
N VAL A 22 -0.40 4.93 -3.33
CA VAL A 22 -0.43 3.93 -4.40
C VAL A 22 -1.43 4.39 -5.46
N GLN A 23 -0.97 4.54 -6.69
CA GLN A 23 -1.82 4.71 -7.85
C GLN A 23 -1.90 3.39 -8.62
N THR A 24 -3.11 2.88 -8.83
CA THR A 24 -3.33 1.67 -9.63
C THR A 24 -4.64 1.77 -10.41
N VAL A 25 -5.02 0.71 -11.10
CA VAL A 25 -6.33 0.58 -11.73
C VAL A 25 -7.14 -0.53 -11.09
N THR A 26 -8.46 -0.36 -11.05
CA THR A 26 -9.39 -1.27 -10.37
C THR A 26 -9.21 -2.74 -10.77
N SER A 27 -8.94 -3.01 -12.04
CA SER A 27 -8.73 -4.36 -12.58
C SER A 27 -7.44 -5.03 -12.10
N LEU A 28 -6.43 -4.26 -11.69
CA LEU A 28 -5.16 -4.80 -11.20
C LEU A 28 -5.18 -5.13 -9.70
N VAL A 29 -6.19 -4.69 -8.96
CA VAL A 29 -6.31 -5.00 -7.54
C VAL A 29 -6.89 -6.42 -7.38
N PRO A 30 -6.13 -7.38 -6.82
CA PRO A 30 -6.62 -8.74 -6.59
C PRO A 30 -7.77 -8.79 -5.58
N GLY A 31 -8.72 -9.70 -5.80
CA GLY A 31 -9.85 -9.95 -4.91
C GLY A 31 -11.17 -10.13 -5.66
N ASN A 32 -12.10 -10.86 -5.06
CA ASN A 32 -13.40 -11.17 -5.68
C ASN A 32 -14.47 -10.12 -5.35
N ASP A 33 -14.31 -9.41 -4.24
CA ASP A 33 -15.23 -8.37 -3.78
C ASP A 33 -14.47 -7.14 -3.29
N TYR A 34 -15.23 -6.09 -2.93
CA TYR A 34 -14.67 -4.83 -2.45
C TYR A 34 -13.80 -5.02 -1.20
N GLY A 35 -14.26 -5.82 -0.23
CA GLY A 35 -13.56 -6.04 1.03
C GLY A 35 -12.20 -6.70 0.80
N GLN A 36 -12.18 -7.79 0.03
CA GLN A 36 -10.95 -8.52 -0.30
C GLN A 36 -9.93 -7.63 -1.03
N ARG A 37 -10.38 -6.76 -1.93
CA ARG A 37 -9.51 -5.84 -2.68
C ARG A 37 -8.91 -4.77 -1.79
N ILE A 38 -9.70 -4.20 -0.89
CA ILE A 38 -9.21 -3.20 0.08
C ILE A 38 -8.24 -3.85 1.07
N ASP A 39 -8.57 -5.03 1.59
CA ASP A 39 -7.70 -5.76 2.52
C ASP A 39 -6.38 -6.16 1.85
N PHE A 40 -6.42 -6.56 0.57
CA PHE A 40 -5.20 -6.83 -0.20
C PHE A 40 -4.29 -5.60 -0.26
N ILE A 41 -4.79 -4.43 -0.67
CA ILE A 41 -3.94 -3.23 -0.81
C ILE A 41 -3.37 -2.80 0.54
N ARG A 42 -4.20 -2.80 1.59
CA ARG A 42 -3.75 -2.48 2.95
C ARG A 42 -2.60 -3.37 3.38
N ASN A 43 -2.77 -4.68 3.24
CA ASN A 43 -1.78 -5.64 3.71
C ASN A 43 -0.53 -5.66 2.83
N VAL A 44 -0.65 -5.62 1.50
CA VAL A 44 0.53 -5.70 0.62
C VAL A 44 1.45 -4.50 0.82
N VAL A 45 0.89 -3.31 1.02
CA VAL A 45 1.68 -2.10 1.32
C VAL A 45 2.34 -2.22 2.68
N CYS A 46 1.59 -2.63 3.71
CA CYS A 46 2.15 -2.76 5.05
C CYS A 46 3.22 -3.86 5.16
N GLN A 47 3.03 -4.97 4.44
CA GLN A 47 3.97 -6.07 4.36
C GLN A 47 5.24 -5.63 3.63
N HIS A 48 5.10 -4.85 2.56
CA HIS A 48 6.25 -4.29 1.85
C HIS A 48 7.09 -3.41 2.78
N HIS A 49 6.50 -2.43 3.47
CA HIS A 49 7.30 -1.47 4.25
C HIS A 49 7.69 -1.92 5.66
N TRP A 50 6.86 -2.71 6.32
CA TRP A 50 6.99 -3.02 7.74
C TRP A 50 6.90 -4.51 8.07
N ASN A 51 6.79 -5.39 7.06
CA ASN A 51 6.71 -6.83 7.24
C ASN A 51 5.60 -7.27 8.23
N ARG A 52 4.44 -6.61 8.15
CA ARG A 52 3.24 -6.88 8.94
C ARG A 52 1.99 -6.49 8.16
N ASP A 53 0.84 -7.00 8.58
CA ASP A 53 -0.45 -6.56 8.06
C ASP A 53 -0.84 -5.17 8.59
N PHE A 54 -1.88 -4.61 8.01
CA PHE A 54 -2.45 -3.32 8.39
C PHE A 54 -2.99 -3.36 9.84
N ASP A 55 -2.68 -2.33 10.62
CA ASP A 55 -3.05 -2.22 12.03
C ASP A 55 -3.75 -0.88 12.27
N TRP A 56 -5.04 -0.91 12.59
CA TRP A 56 -5.84 0.29 12.84
C TRP A 56 -5.33 1.16 13.99
N ASN A 57 -4.47 0.64 14.88
CA ASN A 57 -3.87 1.42 15.95
C ASN A 57 -2.58 2.15 15.52
N LYS A 58 -2.03 1.80 14.35
CA LYS A 58 -0.74 2.32 13.85
C LYS A 58 -0.87 3.02 12.51
N ASP A 59 -1.91 2.67 11.76
CA ASP A 59 -2.07 3.04 10.37
C ASP A 59 -3.43 3.73 10.14
N ARG A 60 -3.44 4.69 9.22
CA ARG A 60 -4.67 5.32 8.72
C ARG A 60 -4.80 5.08 7.23
N TRP A 61 -6.04 4.96 6.76
CA TRP A 61 -6.37 4.62 5.39
C TRP A 61 -7.31 5.66 4.76
N ASN A 62 -7.05 6.04 3.51
CA ASN A 62 -8.02 6.71 2.65
C ASN A 62 -7.95 6.14 1.23
N SER A 63 -9.07 6.15 0.52
CA SER A 63 -9.15 5.72 -0.89
C SER A 63 -9.89 6.74 -1.75
N TYR A 64 -9.57 6.77 -3.04
CA TYR A 64 -10.30 7.53 -4.04
C TYR A 64 -10.40 6.74 -5.34
N GLY A 65 -11.60 6.67 -5.92
CA GLY A 65 -11.83 6.01 -7.21
C GLY A 65 -11.81 4.47 -7.15
N ASP A 66 -11.93 3.88 -5.96
CA ASP A 66 -12.02 2.44 -5.68
C ASP A 66 -13.36 1.81 -6.13
N ASN A 67 -13.85 2.23 -7.29
CA ASN A 67 -15.09 1.77 -7.90
C ASN A 67 -14.87 0.40 -8.57
N PHE A 68 -14.55 -0.63 -7.79
CA PHE A 68 -14.16 -1.96 -8.28
C PHE A 68 -15.22 -2.67 -9.13
N GLY A 69 -16.46 -2.19 -9.15
CA GLY A 69 -17.49 -2.66 -10.09
C GLY A 69 -17.27 -2.23 -11.54
N TYR A 70 -16.35 -1.29 -11.79
CA TYR A 70 -15.94 -0.88 -13.13
C TYR A 70 -14.50 -1.31 -13.39
N GLU A 71 -14.26 -1.84 -14.58
CA GLU A 71 -12.91 -2.20 -15.02
C GLU A 71 -12.09 -0.97 -15.43
N ASN A 72 -10.77 -1.07 -15.29
CA ASN A 72 -9.78 -0.11 -15.79
C ASN A 72 -10.01 1.36 -15.36
N ARG A 73 -10.51 1.58 -14.14
CA ARG A 73 -10.61 2.91 -13.54
C ARG A 73 -9.39 3.17 -12.67
N ASN A 74 -8.81 4.36 -12.77
CA ASN A 74 -7.77 4.78 -11.85
C ASN A 74 -8.33 4.82 -10.42
N CYS A 75 -7.59 4.24 -9.50
CA CYS A 75 -7.86 4.28 -8.07
C CYS A 75 -6.58 4.60 -7.31
N TYR A 76 -6.75 5.29 -6.20
CA TYR A 76 -5.68 5.83 -5.38
C TYR A 76 -5.89 5.39 -3.95
N PHE A 77 -4.82 4.96 -3.31
CA PHE A 77 -4.84 4.48 -1.94
C PHE A 77 -3.76 5.21 -1.13
N LEU A 78 -4.18 5.73 0.02
CA LEU A 78 -3.31 6.41 0.97
C LEU A 78 -3.22 5.59 2.24
N ILE A 79 -1.99 5.26 2.64
CA ILE A 79 -1.68 4.67 3.95
C ILE A 79 -0.73 5.60 4.68
N ASP A 80 -1.17 6.14 5.80
CA ASP A 80 -0.31 6.85 6.73
C ASP A 80 0.12 5.90 7.84
N HIS A 81 1.41 5.88 8.14
CA HIS A 81 1.96 5.17 9.29
C HIS A 81 2.52 6.15 10.31
N GLY A 82 2.22 5.90 11.59
CA GLY A 82 2.74 6.69 12.71
C GLY A 82 2.05 8.04 12.90
N GLU A 83 2.48 8.73 13.96
CA GLU A 83 1.95 10.02 14.37
C GLU A 83 2.98 11.12 14.14
N SER A 84 2.55 12.21 13.50
CA SER A 84 3.36 13.39 13.24
C SER A 84 2.50 14.64 13.42
N THR A 85 3.08 15.69 13.99
CA THR A 85 2.47 17.04 14.02
C THR A 85 2.71 17.82 12.73
N GLU A 86 3.64 17.35 11.90
CA GLU A 86 3.97 17.90 10.58
C GLU A 86 3.51 16.96 9.46
N ASP A 87 3.41 17.48 8.23
CA ASP A 87 3.09 16.65 7.08
C ASP A 87 4.19 15.61 6.82
N PRO A 88 3.88 14.30 6.85
CA PRO A 88 4.88 13.27 6.64
C PRO A 88 5.33 13.23 5.17
N PRO A 89 6.56 12.76 4.89
CA PRO A 89 7.02 12.53 3.53
C PRO A 89 6.10 11.55 2.79
N ILE A 90 5.93 11.76 1.49
CA ILE A 90 5.09 10.91 0.64
C ILE A 90 5.96 10.00 -0.23
N LEU A 91 5.70 8.69 -0.14
CA LEU A 91 6.24 7.68 -1.06
C LEU A 91 5.19 7.35 -2.12
N TRP A 92 5.62 7.30 -3.38
CA TRP A 92 4.75 7.13 -4.53
C TRP A 92 5.02 5.79 -5.20
N TYR A 93 3.95 5.05 -5.49
CA TYR A 93 3.96 3.75 -6.16
C TYR A 93 2.93 3.71 -7.28
#